data_AF-A0A0A1MB29-F1
#
_entry.id   AF-A0A0A1MB29-F1
#
_cell.length_a   1.000
_cell.length_b   1.000
_cell.length_c   1.000
_cell.angle_alpha   90.00
_cell.angle_beta   90.00
_cell.angle_gamma   90.00
#
_symmetry.space_group_name_H-M   'P 1'
#
loop_
_entity.id
_entity.type
_entity.pdbx_description
1 polymer ?
#
loop_
_entity_poly.entity_id
_entity_poly.type
_entity_poly.pdbx_seq_one_letter_code
_entity_poly.pdbx_strand_id
1 'polypeptide(L)' 'MLVVEGERVKGFAEYRYTFYKTRYLPDGRMTSLKVYMENQSIKRVLHRVASFLSFLERTKQIEQKECEKVAQ' A
#
# COMPACT_ATOMS: atom_id res chain seq x y z
N MET A 1 2.17 -8.03 1.29
CA MET A 1 0.92 -7.59 1.94
C MET A 1 0.84 -6.08 1.89
N LEU A 2 -0.33 -5.52 1.57
CA LEU A 2 -0.62 -4.09 1.75
C LEU A 2 -1.42 -3.95 3.04
N VAL A 3 -1.02 -3.03 3.91
CA VAL A 3 -1.56 -2.92 5.26
C VAL A 3 -1.94 -1.48 5.54
N VAL A 4 -3.13 -1.30 6.11
CA VAL A 4 -3.54 -0.06 6.76
C VAL A 4 -3.76 -0.38 8.22
N GLU A 5 -2.93 0.18 9.08
CA GLU A 5 -3.03 0.03 10.53
C GLU A 5 -3.42 1.36 11.16
N GLY A 6 -4.33 1.30 12.13
CA GLY A 6 -4.81 2.45 12.89
C GLY A 6 -4.38 2.34 14.35
N GLU A 7 -3.86 3.42 14.91
CA GLU A 7 -3.49 3.51 16.32
C GLU A 7 -4.00 4.80 16.97
N ARG A 8 -4.16 4.78 18.29
CA ARG A 8 -4.59 5.94 19.07
C ARG A 8 -3.36 6.76 19.46
N VAL A 9 -3.21 7.93 18.85
CA VAL A 9 -2.09 8.83 19.11
C VAL A 9 -2.52 9.92 20.08
N LYS A 10 -1.73 10.15 21.15
CA LYS A 10 -1.98 11.25 22.09
C LYS A 10 -1.98 12.60 21.37
N GLY A 11 -2.93 13.46 21.72
CA GLY A 11 -3.09 14.78 21.09
C GLY A 11 -4.00 14.78 19.85
N PHE A 12 -4.49 13.62 19.40
CA PHE A 12 -5.50 13.53 18.35
C PHE A 12 -6.82 12.99 18.91
N ALA A 13 -7.93 13.58 18.47
CA ALA A 13 -9.27 13.13 18.85
C ALA A 13 -9.67 11.81 18.16
N GLU A 14 -9.11 11.56 16.97
CA GLU A 14 -9.37 10.40 16.14
C GLU A 14 -8.15 9.49 16.05
N TYR A 15 -8.38 8.22 15.69
CA TYR A 15 -7.32 7.30 15.31
C TYR A 15 -6.51 7.86 14.14
N ARG A 16 -5.22 7.53 14.15
CA ARG A 16 -4.29 7.89 13.08
C ARG A 16 -3.83 6.62 12.40
N TYR A 17 -3.68 6.72 11.09
CA TYR A 17 -3.53 5.55 10.23
C TYR A 17 -2.22 5.63 9.46
N THR A 18 -1.59 4.48 9.31
CA THR A 18 -0.36 4.27 8.56
C THR A 18 -0.64 3.27 7.46
N PHE A 19 -0.28 3.62 6.23
CA PHE A 19 -0.40 2.77 5.05
C PHE A 19 0.98 2.36 4.57
N TYR A 20 1.22 1.05 4.48
CA TYR A 20 2.51 0.51 4.11
C TYR A 20 2.39 -0.83 3.38
N LYS A 21 3.46 -1.19 2.66
CA LYS A 21 3.65 -2.51 2.09
C LYS A 21 4.67 -3.25 2.94
N THR A 22 4.36 -4.50 3.26
CA THR A 22 5.26 -5.38 3.99
C THR A 22 5.39 -6.75 3.33
N ARG A 23 6.51 -7.42 3.57
CA ARG A 23 6.73 -8.83 3.28
C ARG A 23 7.12 -9.54 4.58
N TYR A 24 6.43 -10.63 4.86
CA TYR A 24 6.76 -11.54 5.96
C TYR A 24 7.46 -12.78 5.40
N LEU A 25 8.41 -13.30 6.17
CA LEU A 25 8.95 -14.63 5.96
C LEU A 25 7.97 -15.69 6.49
N PRO A 26 8.14 -16.96 6.10
CA PRO A 26 7.33 -18.06 6.61
C PRO A 26 7.37 -18.22 8.14
N ASP A 27 8.42 -17.73 8.79
CA ASP A 27 8.61 -17.71 10.25
C ASP A 27 7.94 -16.52 10.95
N GLY A 28 7.22 -15.68 10.21
CA GLY A 28 6.52 -14.50 10.74
C GLY A 28 7.38 -13.24 10.86
N ARG A 29 8.69 -13.29 10.60
CA ARG A 29 9.54 -12.09 10.65
C ARG A 29 9.25 -11.14 9.51
N MET A 30 9.12 -9.86 9.83
CA MET A 30 8.99 -8.79 8.83
C MET A 30 10.37 -8.45 8.23
N THR A 31 10.52 -8.55 6.91
CA THR A 31 11.82 -8.35 6.25
C THR A 31 11.91 -7.15 5.34
N SER A 32 10.78 -6.60 4.90
CA SER A 32 10.78 -5.42 4.04
C SER A 32 9.56 -4.57 4.34
N LEU A 33 9.81 -3.34 4.78
CA LEU A 33 8.78 -2.36 5.08
C LEU A 33 8.94 -1.16 4.15
N LYS A 34 7.87 -0.82 3.40
CA LYS A 34 7.79 0.43 2.65
C LYS A 34 6.57 1.21 3.12
N VAL A 35 6.82 2.27 3.87
CA VAL A 35 5.78 3.17 4.36
C VAL A 35 5.41 4.17 3.26
N TYR A 36 4.12 4.34 3.00
CA TYR A 36 3.61 5.29 2.03
C TYR A 36 2.98 6.52 2.69
N MET A 37 2.34 6.31 3.85
CA MET A 37 1.78 7.36 4.68
C MET A 37 1.87 6.92 6.14
N GLU A 38 2.15 7.86 7.03
CA GLU A 38 2.27 7.62 8.46
C GLU A 38 1.47 8.66 9.24
N ASN A 39 0.78 8.21 10.28
CA ASN A 39 0.04 9.06 11.21
C ASN A 39 -0.87 10.05 10.47
N GLN A 40 -1.74 9.55 9.57
CA GLN A 40 -2.67 10.36 8.78
C GLN A 40 -4.12 10.10 9.17
N SER A 41 -5.03 11.01 8.79
CA SER A 41 -6.46 10.75 8.92
C SER A 41 -6.91 9.67 7.94
N ILE A 42 -7.95 8.92 8.30
CA ILE A 42 -8.45 7.82 7.47
C ILE A 42 -8.83 8.28 6.05
N LYS A 43 -9.41 9.48 5.91
CA LYS A 43 -9.79 10.05 4.61
C LYS A 43 -8.59 10.16 3.66
N ARG A 44 -7.44 10.65 4.15
CA ARG A 44 -6.22 10.79 3.34
C ARG A 44 -5.64 9.43 2.98
N VAL A 45 -5.64 8.50 3.93
CA VAL A 45 -5.12 7.14 3.72
C VAL A 45 -5.95 6.41 2.67
N LEU A 46 -7.28 6.42 2.76
CA LEU A 46 -8.16 5.76 1.78
C LEU A 46 -7.97 6.31 0.37
N HIS A 47 -7.87 7.64 0.23
CA HIS A 47 -7.58 8.25 -1.06
C HIS A 47 -6.24 7.77 -1.65
N ARG A 48 -5.19 7.67 -0.82
CA ARG A 48 -3.88 7.17 -1.26
C ARG A 48 -3.91 5.69 -1.61
N VAL A 49 -4.63 4.87 -0.84
CA VAL A 49 -4.81 3.44 -1.14
C VAL A 49 -5.50 3.27 -2.49
N ALA A 50 -6.60 3.98 -2.74
CA ALA A 50 -7.30 3.92 -4.03
C ALA A 50 -6.38 4.29 -5.19
N SER A 51 -5.65 5.41 -5.07
CA SER A 51 -4.67 5.84 -6.08
C SER A 51 -3.57 4.80 -6.31
N PHE A 52 -3.09 4.16 -5.24
CA PHE A 52 -2.06 3.12 -5.35
C PHE A 52 -2.58 1.86 -6.05
N LEU A 53 -3.80 1.43 -5.75
CA LEU A 53 -4.42 0.27 -6.40
C LEU A 53 -4.66 0.56 -7.89
N SER A 54 -5.19 1.73 -8.23
CA SER A 54 -5.38 2.13 -9.64
C SER A 54 -4.06 2.21 -10.40
N PHE A 55 -2.97 2.63 -9.75
CA PHE A 55 -1.64 2.57 -10.35
C PHE A 55 -1.21 1.12 -10.65
N LEU A 56 -1.36 0.20 -9.69
CA LEU A 56 -1.01 -1.21 -9.89
C LEU A 56 -1.81 -1.87 -11.00
N GLU A 57 -3.11 -1.56 -11.11
CA GLU A 57 -3.95 -2.06 -12.20
C GLU A 57 -3.45 -1.59 -13.57
N ARG A 58 -3.10 -0.30 -13.68
CA ARG A 58 -2.54 0.26 -14.92
C ARG A 58 -1.19 -0.38 -15.26
N THR A 59 -0.30 -0.56 -14.28
CA THR A 59 1.02 -1.18 -14.52
C THR A 59 0.87 -2.63 -15.00
N LYS A 60 -0.02 -3.43 -14.39
CA LYS A 60 -0.28 -4.80 -14.85
C LYS A 60 -0.76 -4.86 -16.30
N GLN A 61 -1.62 -3.92 -16.69
CA GLN A 61 -2.10 -3.83 -18.08
C GLN A 61 -0.98 -3.45 -19.06
N ILE A 62 0.00 -2.65 -18.62
CA ILE A 62 1.16 -2.29 -19.44
C ILE A 62 2.08 -3.51 -19.62
N GLU A 63 2.40 -4.23 -18.54
CA GLU A 63 3.24 -5.43 -18.58
C GLU A 63 2.63 -6.53 -19.47
N GLN A 64 1.32 -6.74 -19.44
CA GLN A 64 0.63 -7.69 -20.34
C GLN A 64 0.74 -7.30 -21.82
N LYS A 65 0.50 -6.02 -22.14
CA LYS A 65 0.59 -5.53 -23.52
C LYS A 65 2.01 -5.56 -24.08
N GLU A 66 3.02 -5.36 -23.24
CA GLU A 66 4.41 -5.51 -23.66
C GLU A 66 4.79 -6.97 -23.91
N CYS A 67 4.30 -7.91 -23.07
CA CYS A 67 4.55 -9.34 -23.27
C CYS A 67 3.88 -9.88 -24.54
N GLU A 68 2.68 -9.40 -24.91
CA GLU A 68 1.98 -9.76 -26.15
C GLU A 68 2.70 -9.24 -27.41
N LYS A 69 3.33 -8.06 -27.34
CA LYS A 69 4.10 -7.48 -28.45
C LYS A 69 5.44 -8.17 -28.71
N VAL A 70 6.03 -8.80 -27.70
CA VAL A 70 7.30 -9.55 -27.84
C VAL A 70 7.06 -10.97 -28.40
N ALA A 71 5.81 -11.47 -28.34
CA ALA A 71 5.44 -12.78 -28.85
C ALA A 71 4.90 -12.78 -30.30
N GLN A 72 4.86 -11.62 -30.96
CA GLN A 72 4.50 -11.43 -32.38
C GLN A 72 5.75 -11.10 -33.20
#